data_AF-A0A292PIM6-F1
#
_entry.id   AF-A0A292PIM6-F1
#
_cell.length_a   1.000
_cell.length_b   1.000
_cell.length_c   1.000
_cell.angle_alpha   90.00
_cell.angle_beta   90.00
_cell.angle_gamma   90.00
#
_symmetry.space_group_name_H-M   'P 1'
#
loop_
_entity.id
_entity.type
_entity.pdbx_description
1 polymer ?
#
loop_
_entity_poly.entity_id
_entity_poly.type
_entity_poly.pdbx_seq_one_letter_code
_entity_poly.pdbx_strand_id
1 'polypeptide(L)'
;MYLTRLIVMQMVSIISHAYSREIYKKDNVHTFYNMIKAGCQGIYISMFDEYNEGNQIAKTAENLSMVPSGSNFLALNEDGVDCSADYYLRLTNDGGRMLKGQLPLTALRPTEPVIGGGTVGGIPFDQAVSLKGSNNLFITTGGNIQNMFCNRSTAGVTEHFIIVNAGNGKVALKNGDKYVSSENGTAPMSCSRNSIGIWEQFDWIKNGNGTISLRGNNGKFISTENGTQAMNCNRDSAGIWEQFTYN
;
A
#
# COMPACT_ATOMS: atom_id res chain seq x y z
N MET A 1 32.02 -1.24 -37.11
CA MET A 1 31.01 -0.19 -36.85
C MET A 1 29.91 -0.84 -36.04
N TYR A 2 29.97 -0.78 -34.71
CA TYR A 2 28.93 -1.34 -33.85
C TYR A 2 27.73 -0.39 -33.92
N LEU A 3 26.68 -0.81 -34.61
CA LEU A 3 25.41 -0.08 -34.66
C LEU A 3 24.82 -0.13 -33.24
N THR A 4 24.94 0.95 -32.48
CA THR A 4 24.31 1.08 -31.16
C THR A 4 22.80 0.98 -31.35
N ARG A 5 22.21 -0.17 -31.03
CA ARG A 5 20.76 -0.35 -31.11
C ARG A 5 20.11 0.34 -29.90
N LEU A 6 19.68 1.57 -30.13
CA LEU A 6 18.78 2.30 -29.24
C LEU A 6 17.35 1.97 -29.67
N ILE A 7 16.55 1.38 -28.77
CA ILE A 7 15.16 1.06 -29.07
C ILE A 7 14.27 1.68 -27.99
N VAL A 8 13.23 2.37 -28.42
CA VAL A 8 12.19 2.93 -27.55
C VAL A 8 11.17 1.83 -27.28
N MET A 9 10.95 1.55 -26.00
CA MET A 9 9.95 0.61 -25.52
C MET A 9 8.72 1.40 -25.06
N GLN A 10 7.61 1.22 -25.77
CA GLN A 10 6.33 1.72 -25.27
C GLN A 10 5.80 0.72 -24.25
N MET A 11 5.82 1.07 -22.97
CA MET A 11 5.07 0.32 -21.97
C MET A 11 3.62 0.74 -22.11
N VAL A 12 2.77 -0.20 -22.51
CA VAL A 12 1.34 0.10 -22.62
C VAL A 12 0.79 0.30 -21.22
N SER A 13 0.68 1.58 -20.82
CA SER A 13 -0.13 2.01 -19.70
C SER A 13 -1.59 2.03 -20.15
N ILE A 14 -2.28 1.04 -19.60
CA ILE A 14 -3.70 0.80 -19.46
C ILE A 14 -4.64 2.00 -19.74
N ILE A 15 -4.98 2.25 -21.01
CA ILE A 15 -6.18 3.04 -21.41
C ILE A 15 -7.00 2.37 -22.54
N SER A 16 -6.55 1.29 -23.18
CA SER A 16 -7.26 0.68 -24.33
C SER A 16 -8.03 -0.60 -23.99
N HIS A 17 -9.30 -0.64 -24.38
CA HIS A 17 -10.36 -1.60 -24.04
C HIS A 17 -10.19 -3.05 -24.57
N ALA A 18 -8.98 -3.54 -24.86
CA ALA A 18 -8.82 -4.68 -25.78
C ALA A 18 -8.28 -6.00 -25.19
N TYR A 19 -7.61 -6.04 -24.04
CA TYR A 19 -6.99 -7.28 -23.54
C TYR A 19 -6.96 -7.37 -22.00
N SER A 20 -7.00 -8.58 -21.44
CA SER A 20 -6.98 -8.80 -19.99
C SER A 20 -5.63 -8.39 -19.38
N ARG A 21 -5.65 -7.71 -18.22
CA ARG A 21 -4.47 -7.02 -17.63
C ARG A 21 -3.36 -7.95 -17.13
N GLU A 22 -3.66 -9.22 -16.86
CA GLU A 22 -2.64 -10.22 -16.52
C GLU A 22 -1.64 -10.41 -17.68
N ILE A 23 -2.12 -10.27 -18.92
CA ILE A 23 -1.32 -10.35 -20.15
C ILE A 23 -0.33 -9.18 -20.19
N TYR A 24 -0.79 -7.94 -19.96
CA TYR A 24 0.10 -6.75 -19.96
C TYR A 24 1.17 -6.76 -18.86
N LYS A 25 0.84 -7.22 -17.64
CA LYS A 25 1.81 -7.35 -16.55
C LYS A 25 2.93 -8.35 -16.91
N LYS A 26 2.60 -9.41 -17.65
CA LYS A 26 3.56 -10.41 -18.16
C LYS A 26 4.33 -9.92 -19.40
N ASP A 27 3.65 -9.26 -20.33
CA ASP A 27 4.24 -8.80 -21.61
C ASP A 27 5.34 -7.77 -21.41
N ASN A 28 5.20 -6.91 -20.40
CA ASN A 28 6.21 -5.91 -20.07
C ASN A 28 7.55 -6.54 -19.64
N VAL A 29 7.53 -7.61 -18.83
CA VAL A 29 8.74 -8.35 -18.43
C VAL A 29 9.37 -9.04 -19.63
N HIS A 30 8.54 -9.68 -20.48
CA HIS A 30 9.02 -10.33 -21.69
C HIS A 30 9.66 -9.33 -22.66
N THR A 31 9.15 -8.11 -22.70
CA THR A 31 9.72 -7.04 -23.53
C THR A 31 11.11 -6.65 -23.03
N PHE A 32 11.29 -6.39 -21.73
CA PHE A 32 12.63 -6.17 -21.16
C PHE A 32 13.58 -7.33 -21.47
N TYR A 33 13.12 -8.57 -21.27
CA TYR A 33 13.91 -9.77 -21.54
C TYR A 33 14.38 -9.84 -22.99
N ASN A 34 13.47 -9.67 -23.95
CA ASN A 34 13.76 -9.76 -25.38
C ASN A 34 14.71 -8.65 -25.84
N MET A 35 14.54 -7.43 -25.31
CA MET A 35 15.32 -6.26 -25.70
C MET A 35 16.77 -6.37 -25.21
N ILE A 36 16.95 -6.81 -23.95
CA ILE A 36 18.28 -7.07 -23.39
C ILE A 36 18.95 -8.23 -24.14
N LYS A 37 18.22 -9.32 -24.42
CA LYS A 37 18.74 -10.47 -25.18
C LYS A 37 19.12 -10.08 -26.63
N ALA A 38 18.41 -9.13 -27.22
CA ALA A 38 18.74 -8.57 -28.53
C ALA A 38 19.97 -7.64 -28.53
N GLY A 39 20.58 -7.40 -27.36
CA GLY A 39 21.80 -6.60 -27.21
C GLY A 39 21.55 -5.09 -27.19
N CYS A 40 20.36 -4.64 -26.82
CA CYS A 40 20.07 -3.22 -26.67
C CYS A 40 20.92 -2.60 -25.56
N GLN A 41 21.53 -1.44 -25.83
CA GLN A 41 22.37 -0.72 -24.85
C GLN A 41 21.59 0.34 -24.05
N GLY A 42 20.35 0.62 -24.46
CA GLY A 42 19.46 1.54 -23.80
C GLY A 42 18.01 1.18 -24.10
N ILE A 43 17.15 1.42 -23.12
CA ILE A 43 15.70 1.20 -23.20
C ILE A 43 15.05 2.50 -22.73
N TYR A 44 14.23 3.10 -23.58
CA TYR A 44 13.33 4.20 -23.18
C TYR A 44 11.98 3.62 -22.86
N ILE A 45 11.33 4.12 -21.82
CA ILE A 45 9.98 3.71 -21.42
C ILE A 45 9.07 4.90 -21.70
N SER A 46 7.97 4.65 -22.39
CA SER A 46 6.86 5.60 -22.52
C SER A 46 5.55 5.00 -22.03
N MET A 47 4.77 5.76 -21.26
CA MET A 47 3.50 5.39 -20.61
C MET A 47 2.50 6.56 -20.73
N PHE A 48 1.20 6.28 -20.78
CA PHE A 48 0.13 7.29 -20.85
C PHE A 48 -0.01 8.13 -19.57
N ASP A 49 0.39 7.60 -18.42
CA ASP A 49 0.45 8.27 -17.12
C ASP A 49 1.82 8.92 -16.84
N GLU A 50 2.63 9.10 -17.88
CA GLU A 50 3.80 9.96 -17.80
C GLU A 50 3.42 11.42 -17.99
N TYR A 51 4.10 12.27 -17.23
CA TYR A 51 4.08 13.71 -17.40
C TYR A 51 5.51 14.19 -17.59
N ASN A 52 5.65 15.34 -18.25
CA ASN A 52 6.95 15.89 -18.63
C ASN A 52 7.77 14.94 -19.56
N GLU A 53 7.13 14.45 -20.63
CA GLU A 53 7.77 13.76 -21.76
C GLU A 53 8.56 12.49 -21.37
N GLY A 54 8.05 11.71 -20.42
CA GLY A 54 8.69 10.45 -20.00
C GLY A 54 9.75 10.59 -18.91
N ASN A 55 9.89 11.77 -18.29
CA ASN A 55 10.79 11.96 -17.16
C ASN A 55 10.18 11.56 -15.81
N GLN A 56 8.84 11.48 -15.71
CA GLN A 56 8.15 11.18 -14.46
C GLN A 56 6.97 10.25 -14.72
N ILE A 57 7.00 9.07 -14.11
CA ILE A 57 5.90 8.09 -14.13
C ILE A 57 5.02 8.35 -12.90
N ALA A 58 3.73 8.61 -13.10
CA ALA A 58 2.77 8.80 -12.01
C ALA A 58 2.43 7.46 -11.32
N LYS A 59 1.94 7.55 -10.09
CA LYS A 59 1.29 6.40 -9.43
C LYS A 59 -0.05 6.14 -10.10
N THR A 60 -0.34 4.86 -10.39
CA THR A 60 -1.61 4.45 -11.01
C THR A 60 -2.66 4.09 -9.93
N ALA A 61 -3.95 4.29 -10.22
CA ALA A 61 -5.04 3.94 -9.31
C ALA A 61 -5.07 2.43 -8.98
N GLU A 62 -4.93 2.07 -7.71
CA GLU A 62 -4.90 0.67 -7.25
C GLU A 62 -6.24 -0.03 -7.41
N ASN A 63 -7.32 0.67 -7.06
CA ASN A 63 -8.68 0.18 -7.10
C ASN A 63 -9.67 1.26 -7.56
N LEU A 64 -10.92 0.87 -7.82
CA LEU A 64 -11.96 1.74 -8.36
C LEU A 64 -12.28 2.97 -7.48
N SER A 65 -12.01 2.93 -6.17
CA SER A 65 -12.25 4.10 -5.31
C SER A 65 -11.33 5.28 -5.61
N MET A 66 -10.17 5.02 -6.23
CA MET A 66 -9.19 6.04 -6.62
C MET A 66 -9.43 6.58 -8.02
N VAL A 67 -10.32 5.94 -8.79
CA VAL A 67 -10.65 6.36 -10.14
C VAL A 67 -11.69 7.48 -10.07
N PRO A 68 -11.51 8.61 -10.80
CA PRO A 68 -12.51 9.66 -10.85
C PRO A 68 -13.89 9.12 -11.26
N SER A 69 -14.92 9.43 -10.47
CA SER A 69 -16.29 9.01 -10.75
C SER A 69 -16.75 9.51 -12.12
N GLY A 70 -17.41 8.65 -12.89
CA GLY A 70 -17.85 8.95 -14.25
C GLY A 70 -16.74 8.92 -15.32
N SER A 71 -15.52 8.52 -14.96
CA SER A 71 -14.49 8.20 -15.95
C SER A 71 -14.56 6.72 -16.38
N ASN A 72 -14.09 6.44 -17.61
CA ASN A 72 -13.99 5.08 -18.14
C ASN A 72 -12.59 4.47 -17.89
N PHE A 73 -11.85 4.96 -16.90
CA PHE A 73 -10.56 4.38 -16.52
C PHE A 73 -10.79 3.15 -15.64
N LEU A 74 -9.98 2.11 -15.79
CA LEU A 74 -10.04 0.96 -14.89
C LEU A 74 -8.78 0.84 -14.04
N ALA A 75 -8.94 0.35 -12.82
CA ALA A 75 -7.90 0.32 -11.78
C ALA A 75 -6.98 -0.90 -11.89
N LEU A 76 -5.81 -0.87 -11.24
CA LEU A 76 -4.79 -1.94 -11.34
C LEU A 76 -5.30 -3.33 -10.91
N ASN A 77 -6.31 -3.39 -10.05
CA ASN A 77 -6.93 -4.62 -9.56
C ASN A 77 -8.14 -5.11 -10.37
N GLU A 78 -8.41 -4.54 -11.56
CA GLU A 78 -9.52 -4.98 -12.43
C GLU A 78 -9.43 -6.47 -12.80
N ASP A 79 -8.21 -7.02 -12.92
CA ASP A 79 -7.98 -8.45 -13.17
C ASP A 79 -8.16 -9.34 -11.94
N GLY A 80 -8.67 -8.78 -10.83
CA GLY A 80 -8.85 -9.47 -9.56
C GLY A 80 -7.53 -9.67 -8.79
N VAL A 81 -6.40 -9.22 -9.32
CA VAL A 81 -5.10 -9.26 -8.63
C VAL A 81 -4.79 -7.85 -8.14
N ASP A 82 -4.94 -7.66 -6.83
CA ASP A 82 -4.59 -6.41 -6.20
C ASP A 82 -3.11 -6.06 -6.47
N CYS A 83 -2.85 -4.81 -6.85
CA CYS A 83 -1.56 -4.37 -7.35
C CYS A 83 -1.27 -2.93 -6.92
N SER A 84 -0.13 -2.70 -6.24
CA SER A 84 0.20 -1.39 -5.66
C SER A 84 0.39 -0.32 -6.72
N ALA A 85 0.14 0.94 -6.32
CA ALA A 85 0.17 2.09 -7.23
C ALA A 85 1.56 2.34 -7.85
N ASP A 86 2.62 1.85 -7.21
CA ASP A 86 4.02 1.95 -7.63
C ASP A 86 4.51 0.71 -8.39
N TYR A 87 3.64 -0.24 -8.72
CA TYR A 87 4.04 -1.50 -9.37
C TYR A 87 4.84 -1.29 -10.65
N TYR A 88 4.39 -0.40 -11.54
CA TYR A 88 5.12 -0.11 -12.78
C TYR A 88 6.45 0.59 -12.52
N LEU A 89 6.56 1.39 -11.47
CA LEU A 89 7.84 1.99 -11.06
C LEU A 89 8.84 0.92 -10.60
N ARG A 90 8.39 -0.05 -9.80
CA ARG A 90 9.21 -1.19 -9.35
C ARG A 90 9.60 -2.09 -10.53
N LEU A 91 8.68 -2.34 -11.45
CA LEU A 91 8.93 -3.14 -12.65
C LEU A 91 9.98 -2.47 -13.55
N THR A 92 9.87 -1.16 -13.76
CA THR A 92 10.84 -0.37 -14.49
C THR A 92 12.22 -0.39 -13.83
N ASN A 93 12.27 -0.28 -12.49
CA ASN A 93 13.51 -0.40 -11.74
C ASN A 93 14.15 -1.79 -11.93
N ASP A 94 13.38 -2.88 -11.87
CA ASP A 94 13.88 -4.23 -12.11
C ASP A 94 14.39 -4.41 -13.55
N GLY A 95 13.66 -3.90 -14.56
CA GLY A 95 14.12 -3.89 -15.95
C GLY A 95 15.44 -3.12 -16.13
N GLY A 96 15.58 -1.96 -15.49
CA GLY A 96 16.83 -1.20 -15.46
C GLY A 96 17.98 -1.94 -14.77
N ARG A 97 17.71 -2.68 -13.69
CA ARG A 97 18.69 -3.53 -13.01
C ARG A 97 19.09 -4.73 -13.86
N MET A 98 18.17 -5.34 -14.61
CA MET A 98 18.50 -6.40 -15.57
C MET A 98 19.40 -5.88 -16.69
N LEU A 99 19.10 -4.69 -17.24
CA LEU A 99 19.92 -4.06 -18.28
C LEU A 99 21.36 -3.77 -17.78
N LYS A 100 21.50 -3.38 -16.51
CA LYS A 100 22.79 -3.13 -15.86
C LYS A 100 23.51 -4.39 -15.35
N GLY A 101 22.90 -5.57 -15.49
CA GLY A 101 23.45 -6.83 -14.95
C GLY A 101 23.43 -6.92 -13.41
N GLN A 102 22.64 -6.08 -12.74
CA GLN A 102 22.47 -6.05 -11.27
C GLN A 102 21.37 -6.98 -10.77
N LEU A 103 20.54 -7.50 -11.68
CA LEU A 103 19.53 -8.51 -11.45
C LEU A 103 19.65 -9.56 -12.57
N PRO A 104 19.57 -10.87 -12.28
CA PRO A 104 19.59 -11.89 -13.32
C PRO A 104 18.49 -11.66 -14.36
N LEU A 105 18.85 -11.79 -15.63
CA LEU A 105 17.90 -11.65 -16.73
C LEU A 105 16.89 -12.80 -16.68
N THR A 106 15.60 -12.48 -16.58
CA THR A 106 14.52 -13.47 -16.50
C THR A 106 13.33 -13.04 -17.35
N ALA A 107 12.68 -14.02 -17.99
CA ALA A 107 11.39 -13.84 -18.67
C ALA A 107 10.21 -14.02 -17.71
N LEU A 108 10.46 -14.64 -16.54
CA LEU A 108 9.49 -14.71 -15.46
C LEU A 108 9.42 -13.36 -14.76
N ARG A 109 8.21 -12.95 -14.40
CA ARG A 109 7.97 -11.72 -13.65
C ARG A 109 8.61 -11.78 -12.26
N PRO A 110 9.67 -11.01 -11.97
CA PRO A 110 10.25 -10.95 -10.63
C PRO A 110 9.51 -9.95 -9.74
N THR A 111 8.94 -8.91 -10.33
CA THR A 111 8.21 -7.86 -9.62
C THR A 111 6.84 -8.37 -9.22
N GLU A 112 6.64 -8.63 -7.94
CA GLU A 112 5.34 -9.08 -7.45
C GLU A 112 4.30 -7.96 -7.57
N PRO A 113 3.06 -8.28 -7.99
CA PRO A 113 1.91 -7.38 -7.99
C PRO A 113 1.43 -7.30 -6.55
N VAL A 114 2.26 -6.76 -5.67
CA VAL A 114 1.91 -6.70 -4.26
C VAL A 114 0.79 -5.71 -4.08
N ILE A 115 -0.35 -6.22 -3.67
CA ILE A 115 -1.08 -5.72 -2.51
C ILE A 115 -1.21 -6.94 -1.58
N GLY A 116 -0.62 -6.86 -0.39
CA GLY A 116 -0.88 -7.84 0.66
C GLY A 116 -0.33 -9.27 0.53
N GLY A 117 0.56 -9.58 -0.41
CA GLY A 117 1.19 -10.91 -0.52
C GLY A 117 2.68 -10.90 -0.20
N GLY A 118 3.07 -10.87 1.08
CA GLY A 118 4.46 -11.03 1.52
C GLY A 118 5.25 -9.72 1.70
N THR A 119 5.42 -9.31 2.96
CA THR A 119 6.51 -8.48 3.51
C THR A 119 7.13 -7.39 2.60
N VAL A 120 6.33 -6.49 2.02
CA VAL A 120 6.87 -5.13 1.79
C VAL A 120 6.85 -4.45 3.15
N GLY A 121 7.99 -4.49 3.85
CA GLY A 121 8.10 -3.91 5.19
C GLY A 121 7.30 -4.64 6.27
N GLY A 122 6.87 -5.90 6.07
CA GLY A 122 6.23 -6.79 7.06
C GLY A 122 5.01 -6.23 7.80
N ILE A 123 4.03 -5.81 7.00
CA ILE A 123 2.66 -5.45 7.40
C ILE A 123 1.78 -6.71 7.23
N PRO A 124 0.94 -7.08 8.21
CA PRO A 124 0.11 -8.30 8.16
C PRO A 124 -1.23 -8.06 7.45
N PHE A 125 -1.18 -7.74 6.15
CA PHE A 125 -2.39 -7.52 5.35
C PHE A 125 -3.30 -8.74 5.30
N ASP A 126 -4.61 -8.49 5.32
CA ASP A 126 -5.71 -9.46 5.27
C ASP A 126 -5.68 -10.52 6.40
N GLN A 127 -4.83 -10.29 7.41
CA GLN A 127 -4.74 -11.10 8.62
C GLN A 127 -5.46 -10.40 9.75
N ALA A 128 -6.15 -11.18 10.57
CA ALA A 128 -6.67 -10.72 11.84
C ALA A 128 -5.51 -10.60 12.83
N VAL A 129 -5.29 -9.40 13.36
CA VAL A 129 -4.29 -9.11 14.38
C VAL A 129 -4.93 -8.49 15.61
N SER A 130 -4.30 -8.65 16.75
CA SER A 130 -4.59 -7.83 17.93
C SER A 130 -3.47 -6.86 18.18
N LEU A 131 -3.81 -5.60 18.49
CA LEU A 131 -2.85 -4.55 18.76
C LEU A 131 -2.77 -4.29 20.25
N LYS A 132 -1.56 -4.19 20.79
CA LYS A 132 -1.29 -4.03 22.22
C LYS A 132 -0.45 -2.78 22.45
N GLY A 133 -0.93 -1.89 23.31
CA GLY A 133 -0.20 -0.70 23.71
C GLY A 133 0.96 -0.99 24.67
N SER A 134 1.77 0.02 24.96
CA SER A 134 2.88 -0.06 25.93
C SER A 134 2.44 -0.38 27.37
N ASN A 135 1.16 -0.20 27.69
CA ASN A 135 0.56 -0.61 28.96
C ASN A 135 0.25 -2.12 29.05
N ASN A 136 0.64 -2.91 28.04
CA ASN A 136 0.33 -4.33 27.93
C ASN A 136 -1.18 -4.66 27.90
N LEU A 137 -2.01 -3.72 27.43
CA LEU A 137 -3.43 -3.96 27.20
C LEU A 137 -3.75 -3.87 25.70
N PHE A 138 -4.79 -4.59 25.28
CA PHE A 138 -5.26 -4.62 23.90
C PHE A 138 -6.11 -3.40 23.60
N ILE A 139 -5.95 -2.92 22.37
CA ILE A 139 -6.83 -1.93 21.75
C ILE A 139 -8.17 -2.60 21.46
N THR A 140 -9.25 -1.94 21.87
CA THR A 140 -10.62 -2.33 21.63
C THR A 140 -11.37 -1.26 20.87
N THR A 141 -12.26 -1.67 19.99
CA THR A 141 -13.21 -0.76 19.34
C THR A 141 -14.30 -0.26 20.30
N GLY A 142 -14.49 -0.90 21.46
CA GLY A 142 -15.66 -0.65 22.31
C GLY A 142 -16.99 -1.05 21.64
N GLY A 143 -16.93 -1.75 20.49
CA GLY A 143 -18.05 -1.96 19.58
C GLY A 143 -18.28 -0.79 18.61
N ASN A 144 -19.09 -1.02 17.58
CA ASN A 144 -19.21 -0.17 16.37
C ASN A 144 -19.73 1.28 16.55
N ILE A 145 -19.96 1.72 17.80
CA ILE A 145 -20.60 3.00 18.14
C ILE A 145 -19.91 3.70 19.32
N GLN A 146 -18.88 3.08 19.92
CA GLN A 146 -18.13 3.68 21.02
C GLN A 146 -16.74 4.12 20.56
N ASN A 147 -16.12 4.99 21.37
CA ASN A 147 -14.74 5.40 21.17
C ASN A 147 -13.81 4.22 21.45
N MET A 148 -12.66 4.22 20.78
CA MET A 148 -11.65 3.19 20.97
C MET A 148 -10.82 3.42 22.24
N PHE A 149 -10.45 2.34 22.93
CA PHE A 149 -9.63 2.37 24.14
C PHE A 149 -8.52 1.32 24.07
N CYS A 150 -7.47 1.49 24.87
CA CYS A 150 -6.39 0.51 25.04
C CYS A 150 -6.38 -0.06 26.47
N ASN A 151 -7.44 -0.77 26.84
CA ASN A 151 -7.70 -1.14 28.25
C ASN A 151 -8.14 -2.60 28.47
N ARG A 152 -8.02 -3.47 27.47
CA ARG A 152 -8.47 -4.87 27.58
C ARG A 152 -7.31 -5.80 27.91
N SER A 153 -7.49 -6.67 28.91
CA SER A 153 -6.47 -7.66 29.30
C SER A 153 -6.46 -8.91 28.42
N THR A 154 -7.51 -9.15 27.65
CA THR A 154 -7.67 -10.30 26.76
C THR A 154 -8.25 -9.84 25.44
N ALA A 155 -7.69 -10.37 24.35
CA ALA A 155 -8.22 -10.13 23.01
C ALA A 155 -9.46 -11.01 22.77
N GLY A 156 -10.56 -10.37 22.38
CA GLY A 156 -11.75 -11.00 21.84
C GLY A 156 -12.18 -10.32 20.55
N VAL A 157 -13.47 -10.46 20.20
CA VAL A 157 -14.01 -10.00 18.91
C VAL A 157 -13.76 -8.51 18.64
N THR A 158 -13.84 -7.65 19.68
CA THR A 158 -13.66 -6.18 19.55
C THR A 158 -12.19 -5.73 19.57
N GLU A 159 -11.25 -6.65 19.81
CA GLU A 159 -9.81 -6.39 19.84
C GLU A 159 -9.09 -7.00 18.63
N HIS A 160 -9.83 -7.63 17.71
CA HIS A 160 -9.31 -8.17 16.46
C HIS A 160 -9.52 -7.18 15.31
N PHE A 161 -8.45 -6.88 14.60
CA PHE A 161 -8.45 -5.99 13.45
C PHE A 161 -7.93 -6.73 12.24
N ILE A 162 -8.66 -6.64 11.13
CA ILE A 162 -8.12 -7.02 9.82
C ILE A 162 -7.37 -5.79 9.28
N ILE A 163 -6.10 -5.97 8.93
CA ILE A 163 -5.32 -4.92 8.27
C ILE A 163 -5.65 -4.94 6.79
N VAL A 164 -6.35 -3.92 6.32
CA VAL A 164 -6.80 -3.79 4.93
C VAL A 164 -5.86 -2.84 4.20
N ASN A 165 -5.55 -3.12 2.95
CA ASN A 165 -4.84 -2.15 2.12
C ASN A 165 -5.78 -0.97 1.78
N ALA A 166 -5.40 0.23 2.22
CA ALA A 166 -6.12 1.46 1.88
C ALA A 166 -5.56 2.14 0.62
N GLY A 167 -4.47 1.58 0.10
CA GLY A 167 -3.73 1.98 -1.08
C GLY A 167 -2.86 3.22 -0.90
N ASN A 168 -2.11 3.61 -1.92
CA ASN A 168 -1.05 4.63 -1.82
C ASN A 168 0.03 4.28 -0.77
N GLY A 169 0.19 3.01 -0.43
CA GLY A 169 1.07 2.54 0.65
C GLY A 169 0.51 2.76 2.06
N LYS A 170 -0.79 3.08 2.18
CA LYS A 170 -1.49 3.25 3.46
C LYS A 170 -2.23 1.97 3.84
N VAL A 171 -2.52 1.85 5.13
CA VAL A 171 -3.34 0.79 5.70
C VAL A 171 -4.66 1.35 6.25
N ALA A 172 -5.67 0.50 6.33
CA ALA A 172 -6.86 0.71 7.14
C ALA A 172 -6.99 -0.44 8.15
N LEU A 173 -7.60 -0.15 9.29
CA LEU A 173 -7.92 -1.16 10.29
C LEU A 173 -9.43 -1.42 10.25
N LYS A 174 -9.83 -2.68 10.13
CA LYS A 174 -11.24 -3.09 10.05
C LYS A 174 -11.60 -4.01 11.22
N ASN A 175 -12.71 -3.77 11.89
CA ASN A 175 -13.31 -4.67 12.87
C ASN A 175 -14.77 -4.93 12.47
N GLY A 176 -15.16 -6.21 12.36
CA GLY A 176 -16.44 -6.56 11.71
C GLY A 176 -16.52 -5.96 10.31
N ASP A 177 -17.60 -5.24 9.98
CA ASP A 177 -17.77 -4.53 8.70
C ASP A 177 -17.39 -3.04 8.75
N LYS A 178 -16.77 -2.60 9.85
CA LYS A 178 -16.48 -1.18 10.09
C LYS A 178 -14.99 -0.88 10.06
N TYR A 179 -14.66 0.31 9.55
CA TYR A 179 -13.30 0.84 9.53
C TYR A 179 -13.06 1.80 10.69
N VAL A 180 -11.84 1.75 11.22
CA VAL A 180 -11.32 2.68 12.22
C VAL A 180 -11.08 4.04 11.59
N SER A 181 -11.64 5.09 12.20
CA SER A 181 -11.44 6.49 11.83
C SER A 181 -10.55 7.17 12.87
N SER A 182 -9.58 7.94 12.37
CA SER A 182 -8.78 8.86 13.18
C SER A 182 -9.57 10.07 13.70
N GLU A 183 -10.79 10.29 13.19
CA GLU A 183 -11.58 11.51 13.40
C GLU A 183 -10.75 12.79 13.13
N ASN A 184 -9.80 12.71 12.19
CA ASN A 184 -8.84 13.75 11.87
C ASN A 184 -8.01 14.26 13.08
N GLY A 185 -8.01 13.53 14.20
CA GLY A 185 -7.38 13.94 15.45
C GLY A 185 -8.14 15.01 16.24
N THR A 186 -9.34 15.41 15.81
CA THR A 186 -10.15 16.44 16.50
C THR A 186 -11.12 15.85 17.52
N ALA A 187 -11.31 14.54 17.50
CA ALA A 187 -12.10 13.78 18.47
C ALA A 187 -11.43 12.42 18.75
N PRO A 188 -11.86 11.71 19.81
CA PRO A 188 -11.42 10.34 20.03
C PRO A 188 -11.71 9.44 18.84
N MET A 189 -10.81 8.50 18.60
CA MET A 189 -10.93 7.55 17.50
C MET A 189 -12.16 6.67 17.64
N SER A 190 -12.78 6.31 16.50
CA SER A 190 -13.98 5.48 16.45
C SER A 190 -13.85 4.36 15.42
N CYS A 191 -14.62 3.28 15.55
CA CYS A 191 -14.70 2.21 14.53
C CYS A 191 -16.14 2.06 14.03
N SER A 192 -16.55 2.94 13.12
CA SER A 192 -17.96 3.09 12.73
C SER A 192 -18.18 3.26 11.22
N ARG A 193 -17.10 3.36 10.44
CA ARG A 193 -17.15 3.78 9.04
C ARG A 193 -17.44 2.62 8.10
N ASN A 194 -18.29 2.83 7.10
CA ASN A 194 -18.67 1.81 6.10
C ASN A 194 -17.67 1.71 4.94
N SER A 195 -16.83 2.73 4.76
CA SER A 195 -15.90 2.85 3.64
C SER A 195 -14.62 3.50 4.10
N ILE A 196 -13.53 3.22 3.40
CA ILE A 196 -12.23 3.86 3.62
C ILE A 196 -12.28 5.25 2.98
N GLY A 197 -12.33 6.29 3.80
CA GLY A 197 -12.10 7.66 3.39
C GLY A 197 -10.70 8.13 3.81
N ILE A 198 -10.51 9.45 3.85
CA ILE A 198 -9.22 10.06 4.22
C ILE A 198 -8.87 9.79 5.69
N TRP A 199 -9.86 9.71 6.57
CA TRP A 199 -9.62 9.57 8.01
C TRP A 199 -9.39 8.13 8.47
N GLU A 200 -9.67 7.16 7.60
CA GLU A 200 -9.48 5.73 7.84
C GLU A 200 -8.14 5.22 7.29
N GLN A 201 -7.33 6.12 6.73
CA GLN A 201 -6.01 5.84 6.16
C GLN A 201 -4.90 6.15 7.16
N PHE A 202 -3.99 5.18 7.33
CA PHE A 202 -2.87 5.28 8.25
C PHE A 202 -1.55 4.88 7.57
N ASP A 203 -0.46 5.52 7.93
CA ASP A 203 0.87 4.97 7.73
C ASP A 203 1.13 3.85 8.73
N TRP A 204 1.66 2.73 8.26
CA TRP A 204 2.22 1.69 9.09
C TRP A 204 3.73 1.89 9.21
N ILE A 205 4.19 2.34 10.37
CA ILE A 205 5.60 2.71 10.60
C ILE A 205 6.23 1.65 11.49
N LYS A 206 7.27 0.97 11.00
CA LYS A 206 8.07 0.06 11.81
C LYS A 206 9.13 0.80 12.61
N ASN A 207 9.23 0.46 13.88
CA ASN A 207 10.27 0.99 14.77
C ASN A 207 11.41 -0.03 14.91
N GLY A 208 12.62 0.46 15.21
CA GLY A 208 13.81 -0.40 15.36
C GLY A 208 13.78 -1.37 16.55
N ASN A 209 12.86 -1.17 17.50
CA ASN A 209 12.68 -1.98 18.70
C ASN A 209 11.62 -3.09 18.54
N GLY A 210 11.14 -3.34 17.32
CA GLY A 210 10.15 -4.39 17.04
C GLY A 210 8.70 -3.97 17.27
N THR A 211 8.43 -2.74 17.68
CA THR A 211 7.07 -2.17 17.71
C THR A 211 6.72 -1.54 16.37
N ILE A 212 5.46 -1.13 16.24
CA ILE A 212 4.97 -0.30 15.13
C ILE A 212 4.33 0.98 15.70
N SER A 213 4.27 2.01 14.88
CA SER A 213 3.49 3.23 15.13
C SER A 213 2.52 3.44 13.98
N LEU A 214 1.35 4.00 14.28
CA LEU A 214 0.35 4.34 13.28
C LEU A 214 0.21 5.86 13.22
N ARG A 215 0.30 6.42 12.00
CA ARG A 215 0.14 7.86 11.77
C ARG A 215 -1.03 8.12 10.84
N GLY A 216 -1.99 8.93 11.27
CA GLY A 216 -3.18 9.26 10.47
C GLY A 216 -2.84 10.19 9.30
N ASN A 217 -3.80 10.38 8.39
CA ASN A 217 -3.63 11.27 7.24
C ASN A 217 -3.42 12.76 7.61
N ASN A 218 -3.73 13.15 8.85
CA ASN A 218 -3.42 14.47 9.40
C ASN A 218 -1.93 14.64 9.78
N GLY A 219 -1.10 13.62 9.55
CA GLY A 219 0.33 13.63 9.88
C GLY A 219 0.63 13.41 11.36
N LYS A 220 -0.37 13.10 12.19
CA LYS A 220 -0.24 12.89 13.63
C LYS A 220 -0.27 11.41 13.98
N PHE A 221 0.41 11.03 15.06
CA PHE A 221 0.46 9.68 15.58
C PHE A 221 -0.76 9.37 16.46
N ILE A 222 -1.19 8.10 16.38
CA ILE A 222 -2.20 7.53 17.26
C ILE A 222 -1.59 7.29 18.64
N SER A 223 -2.23 7.80 19.68
CA SER A 223 -1.89 7.59 21.07
C SER A 223 -2.89 6.66 21.73
N THR A 224 -2.39 5.67 22.46
CA THR A 224 -3.19 4.85 23.38
C THR A 224 -3.66 5.60 24.61
N GLU A 225 -3.09 6.78 24.87
CA GLU A 225 -3.35 7.56 26.08
C GLU A 225 -3.16 6.74 27.35
N ASN A 226 -2.18 5.82 27.32
CA ASN A 226 -1.92 4.82 28.37
C ASN A 226 -3.13 3.93 28.74
N GLY A 227 -4.20 3.94 27.95
CA GLY A 227 -5.46 3.24 28.22
C GLY A 227 -6.37 3.90 29.26
N THR A 228 -6.03 5.08 29.79
CA THR A 228 -6.82 5.76 30.82
C THR A 228 -7.96 6.60 30.25
N GLN A 229 -7.89 6.92 28.97
CA GLN A 229 -8.90 7.63 28.21
C GLN A 229 -9.02 7.06 26.79
N ALA A 230 -10.00 7.55 26.03
CA ALA A 230 -10.18 7.12 24.66
C ALA A 230 -8.98 7.55 23.80
N MET A 231 -8.62 6.70 22.84
CA MET A 231 -7.47 6.90 21.97
C MET A 231 -7.65 8.11 21.06
N ASN A 232 -6.57 8.83 20.76
CA ASN A 232 -6.59 10.01 19.88
C ASN A 232 -5.49 9.93 18.82
N CYS A 233 -5.70 10.59 17.68
CA CYS A 233 -4.72 10.70 16.60
C CYS A 233 -4.19 12.14 16.47
N ASN A 234 -3.52 12.65 17.50
CA ASN A 234 -3.16 14.08 17.63
C ASN A 234 -1.71 14.34 18.06
N ARG A 235 -0.85 13.31 18.13
CA ARG A 235 0.54 13.45 18.59
C ARG A 235 1.49 13.83 17.45
N ASP A 236 2.37 14.79 17.68
CA ASP A 236 3.37 15.24 16.69
C ASP A 236 4.53 14.27 16.51
N SER A 237 4.82 13.46 17.53
CA SER A 237 5.91 12.50 17.53
C SER A 237 5.46 11.19 18.19
N ALA A 238 6.13 10.10 17.81
CA ALA A 238 5.90 8.79 18.43
C ALA A 238 6.70 8.68 19.74
N GLY A 239 6.01 8.68 20.87
CA GLY A 239 6.54 8.34 22.18
C GLY A 239 6.18 6.92 22.58
N ILE A 240 6.15 6.65 23.89
CA ILE A 240 5.84 5.32 24.43
C ILE A 240 4.36 4.96 24.20
N TRP A 241 3.45 5.92 24.21
CA TRP A 241 2.01 5.67 24.06
C TRP A 241 1.54 5.53 22.61
N GLU A 242 2.40 5.87 21.66
CA GLU A 242 2.14 5.81 20.21
C GLU A 242 2.77 4.58 19.56
N GLN A 243 3.30 3.66 20.38
CA GLN A 243 3.93 2.42 19.95
C GLN A 243 3.09 1.22 20.33
N PHE A 244 2.99 0.29 19.39
CA PHE A 244 2.14 -0.90 19.48
C PHE A 244 2.93 -2.15 19.15
N THR A 245 2.57 -3.26 19.79
CA THR A 245 2.92 -4.60 19.31
C THR A 245 1.68 -5.23 18.68
N TYR A 246 1.88 -6.22 17.80
CA TYR A 246 0.79 -6.95 17.19
C TYR A 246 1.09 -8.45 17.15
N ASN A 247 0.03 -9.26 17.18
CA ASN A 247 0.09 -10.71 17.14
C ASN A 247 -1.14 -11.29 16.45
#